data_AF-A0A401RGI7-F1
#
_entry.id   AF-A0A401RGI7-F1
#
_cell.length_a   1.000
_cell.length_b   1.000
_cell.length_c   1.000
_cell.angle_alpha   90.00
_cell.angle_beta   90.00
_cell.angle_gamma   90.00
#
_symmetry.space_group_name_H-M   'P 1'
#
loop_
_entity.id
_entity.type
_entity.pdbx_description
1 polymer ?
#
loop_
_entity_poly.entity_id
_entity_poly.type
_entity_poly.pdbx_seq_one_letter_code
_entity_poly.pdbx_strand_id
1 'polypeptide(L)'
;MRECTCECAYERANVKVGEFDRLLCSRGYLVSAPSVFRAGLKGVVSVTIFNPVKETKVQVQLVTKGVVVAHGQGSVFDKETVTLKVPPGVSGQAHLKVWGNRYLTDDGYIFHNFTTVTIDSKGSSVFIQTDKPVYKPKQKVLINVFTVTPDLRPTNQKVEAYIV
;
A
#
# COMPACT_ATOMS: atom_id res chain seq x y z
N MET A 1 7.89 0.43 5.53
CA MET A 1 7.49 -0.72 4.69
C MET A 1 7.03 -1.81 5.63
N ARG A 2 5.85 -2.41 5.44
CA ARG A 2 5.46 -3.62 6.20
C ARG A 2 5.57 -4.78 5.24
N GLU A 3 6.42 -5.73 5.60
CA GLU A 3 6.66 -6.95 4.84
C GLU A 3 5.66 -8.00 5.31
N CYS A 4 4.94 -8.61 4.37
CA CYS A 4 4.23 -9.85 4.64
C CYS A 4 5.23 -10.98 4.38
N THR A 5 5.59 -11.68 5.45
CA THR A 5 6.48 -12.86 5.57
C THR A 5 6.88 -13.58 4.28
N CYS A 6 8.18 -13.83 4.13
CA CYS A 6 8.72 -14.91 3.28
C CYS A 6 8.48 -16.27 3.95
N GLU A 7 7.63 -17.11 3.38
CA GLU A 7 7.67 -18.55 3.65
C GLU A 7 8.46 -19.25 2.54
N CYS A 8 9.70 -19.64 2.84
CA CYS A 8 10.44 -20.62 2.04
C CYS A 8 10.05 -22.02 2.55
N ALA A 9 9.64 -22.91 1.64
CA ALA A 9 9.38 -24.31 1.98
C ALA A 9 10.67 -24.97 2.48
N TYR A 10 10.74 -25.23 3.79
CA TYR A 10 11.91 -25.84 4.44
C TYR A 10 11.93 -27.35 4.15
N GLU A 11 12.77 -27.78 3.23
CA GLU A 11 13.12 -29.19 3.07
C GLU A 11 14.28 -29.49 4.03
N ARG A 12 14.04 -30.38 5.01
CA ARG A 12 15.03 -30.76 6.05
C ARG A 12 16.27 -31.39 5.40
N ALA A 13 17.30 -30.58 5.18
CA ALA A 13 18.65 -31.07 4.93
C ALA A 13 19.55 -30.72 6.13
N ASN A 14 20.04 -31.75 6.82
CA ASN A 14 21.08 -31.62 7.83
C ASN A 14 22.37 -31.13 7.14
N VAL A 15 22.77 -29.87 7.34
CA VAL A 15 24.04 -29.35 6.83
C VAL A 15 24.87 -28.77 7.96
N LYS A 16 26.15 -29.18 7.99
CA LYS A 16 27.15 -28.78 8.98
C LYS A 16 27.52 -27.30 8.82
N VAL A 17 27.91 -26.68 9.94
CA VAL A 17 28.34 -25.28 10.01
C VAL A 17 29.56 -25.06 9.10
N GLY A 18 29.41 -24.26 8.04
CA GLY A 18 30.52 -23.90 7.14
C GLY A 18 30.17 -23.45 5.72
N GLU A 19 28.92 -23.48 5.27
CA GLU A 19 28.57 -23.16 3.88
C GLU A 19 27.56 -22.00 3.82
N PHE A 20 28.09 -20.78 3.67
CA PHE A 20 27.33 -19.52 3.64
C PHE A 20 27.06 -19.05 2.20
N ASP A 21 26.96 -19.99 1.25
CA ASP A 21 26.70 -19.68 -0.16
C ASP A 21 25.52 -20.52 -0.64
N ARG A 22 24.47 -19.84 -1.11
CA ARG A 22 23.19 -20.38 -1.64
C ARG A 22 22.14 -20.84 -0.62
N LEU A 23 21.54 -19.87 0.06
CA LEU A 23 20.10 -19.94 0.36
C LEU A 23 19.30 -19.79 -0.96
N LEU A 24 19.29 -20.83 -1.78
CA LEU A 24 18.30 -20.98 -2.85
C LEU A 24 16.94 -21.20 -2.15
N CYS A 25 16.14 -20.15 -2.01
CA CYS A 25 14.74 -20.31 -1.58
C CYS A 25 14.06 -21.22 -2.60
N SER A 26 13.81 -22.47 -2.21
CA SER A 26 13.42 -23.59 -3.08
C SER A 26 12.03 -23.42 -3.70
N ARG A 27 11.20 -22.53 -3.14
CA ARG A 27 9.90 -22.04 -3.60
C ARG A 27 9.39 -21.08 -2.53
N GLY A 28 8.86 -19.93 -2.92
CA GLY A 28 8.37 -18.94 -1.96
C GLY A 28 7.74 -17.74 -2.64
N TYR A 29 7.17 -16.85 -1.84
CA TYR A 29 6.64 -15.58 -2.32
C TYR A 29 7.04 -14.44 -1.37
N LEU A 30 7.06 -13.22 -1.90
CA LEU A 30 7.28 -11.98 -1.16
C LEU A 30 6.16 -11.01 -1.51
N VAL A 31 5.50 -10.48 -0.48
CA VAL A 31 4.50 -9.42 -0.64
C VAL A 31 4.96 -8.19 0.14
N SER A 32 5.13 -7.08 -0.58
CA SER A 32 5.50 -5.79 0.00
C SER A 32 4.40 -4.78 -0.20
N ALA A 33 4.03 -4.10 0.88
CA ALA A 33 3.00 -3.07 0.87
C ALA A 33 3.39 -1.84 1.71
N PRO A 34 2.83 -0.67 1.39
CA PRO A 34 2.88 0.48 2.26
C PRO A 34 2.29 0.16 3.63
N SER A 35 2.93 0.65 4.69
CA SER A 35 2.37 0.58 6.04
C SER A 35 1.19 1.53 6.24
N VAL A 36 1.09 2.54 5.37
CA VAL A 36 0.03 3.56 5.37
C VAL A 36 -0.55 3.67 3.97
N PHE A 37 -1.85 3.44 3.84
CA PHE A 37 -2.64 3.72 2.65
C PHE A 37 -3.37 5.04 2.83
N ARG A 38 -3.45 5.86 1.77
CA ARG A 38 -4.16 7.14 1.81
C ARG A 38 -5.53 7.00 1.16
N ALA A 39 -6.57 7.45 1.86
CA ALA A 39 -7.92 7.48 1.34
C ALA A 39 -8.03 8.37 0.10
N GLY A 40 -8.82 7.95 -0.88
CA GLY A 40 -9.00 8.65 -2.16
C GLY A 40 -7.85 8.48 -3.16
N LEU A 41 -6.77 7.80 -2.79
CA LEU A 41 -5.62 7.53 -3.67
C LEU A 41 -5.52 6.04 -4.03
N LYS A 42 -4.72 5.78 -5.08
CA LYS A 42 -4.31 4.42 -5.46
C LYS A 42 -3.15 3.99 -4.57
N GLY A 43 -3.32 2.88 -3.86
CA GLY A 43 -2.24 2.14 -3.22
C GLY A 43 -1.71 1.06 -4.14
N VAL A 44 -0.44 0.70 -3.99
CA VAL A 44 0.21 -0.34 -4.79
C VAL A 44 0.78 -1.38 -3.84
N VAL A 45 0.54 -2.65 -4.15
CA VAL A 45 1.11 -3.81 -3.45
C VAL A 45 1.96 -4.58 -4.44
N SER A 46 3.21 -4.82 -4.10
CA SER A 46 4.15 -5.57 -4.95
C SER A 46 4.17 -7.02 -4.52
N VAL A 47 4.08 -7.93 -5.48
CA VAL A 47 4.08 -9.37 -5.25
C VAL A 47 5.15 -9.99 -6.13
N THR A 48 6.01 -10.78 -5.50
CA THR A 48 7.06 -11.56 -6.18
C THR A 48 6.88 -13.02 -5.83
N ILE A 49 6.96 -13.90 -6.83
CA ILE A 49 6.91 -15.35 -6.68
C ILE A 49 8.26 -15.89 -7.12
N PHE A 50 8.96 -16.57 -6.21
CA PHE A 50 10.27 -17.12 -6.48
C PHE A 50 10.13 -18.50 -7.14
N ASN A 51 10.82 -18.68 -8.27
CA ASN A 51 10.81 -19.90 -9.09
C ASN A 51 9.39 -20.32 -9.54
N PRO A 52 8.66 -19.44 -10.24
CA PRO A 52 7.30 -19.73 -10.69
C PRO A 52 7.27 -20.82 -11.76
N VAL A 53 6.43 -21.82 -11.56
CA VAL A 53 6.18 -22.88 -12.56
C VAL A 53 5.00 -22.50 -13.46
N LYS A 54 4.03 -21.77 -12.92
CA LYS A 54 2.83 -21.27 -13.60
C LYS A 54 2.45 -19.91 -13.05
N GLU A 55 1.68 -19.17 -13.84
CA GLU A 55 1.11 -17.89 -13.43
C GLU A 55 0.11 -18.08 -12.28
N THR A 56 0.21 -17.22 -11.26
CA THR A 56 -0.62 -17.29 -10.04
C THR A 56 -1.57 -16.09 -9.99
N LYS A 57 -2.87 -16.34 -9.77
CA LYS A 57 -3.86 -15.29 -9.60
C LYS A 57 -3.83 -14.78 -8.17
N VAL A 58 -3.44 -13.53 -8.00
CA VAL A 58 -3.37 -12.87 -6.70
C VAL A 58 -4.57 -11.98 -6.48
N GLN A 59 -5.18 -12.10 -5.31
CA GLN A 59 -6.26 -11.24 -4.84
C GLN A 59 -5.79 -10.51 -3.59
N VAL A 60 -6.03 -9.20 -3.56
CA VAL A 60 -5.68 -8.33 -2.44
C VAL A 60 -6.93 -7.61 -1.97
N GLN A 61 -7.19 -7.64 -0.66
CA GLN A 61 -8.30 -6.93 -0.05
C GLN A 61 -7.84 -6.10 1.13
N LEU A 62 -8.38 -4.90 1.24
CA LEU A 62 -8.22 -4.04 2.39
C LEU A 62 -9.52 -4.05 3.18
N VAL A 63 -9.46 -4.51 4.42
CA VAL A 63 -10.62 -4.72 5.30
C VAL A 63 -10.51 -3.83 6.53
N THR A 64 -11.51 -3.01 6.81
CA THR A 64 -11.58 -2.21 8.04
C THR A 64 -12.93 -2.44 8.71
N LYS A 65 -12.95 -2.58 10.04
CA LYS A 65 -14.16 -2.86 10.83
C LYS A 65 -15.01 -4.02 10.27
N GLY A 66 -14.36 -5.05 9.73
CA GLY A 66 -15.03 -6.22 9.12
C GLY A 66 -15.56 -6.00 7.68
N VAL A 67 -15.46 -4.79 7.12
CA VAL A 67 -15.95 -4.45 5.78
C VAL A 67 -14.79 -4.33 4.80
N VAL A 68 -14.92 -4.93 3.62
CA VAL A 68 -13.96 -4.77 2.51
C VAL A 68 -14.14 -3.37 1.92
N VAL A 69 -13.13 -2.51 2.08
CA VAL A 69 -13.15 -1.13 1.59
C VAL A 69 -12.41 -0.93 0.28
N ALA A 70 -11.45 -1.79 -0.03
CA ALA A 70 -10.78 -1.82 -1.32
C ALA A 70 -10.43 -3.26 -1.69
N HIS A 71 -10.43 -3.55 -2.98
CA HIS A 71 -10.00 -4.84 -3.52
C HIS A 71 -9.22 -4.62 -4.81
N GLY A 72 -8.38 -5.59 -5.15
CA GLY A 72 -7.60 -5.62 -6.37
C GLY A 72 -7.24 -7.06 -6.69
N GLN A 73 -7.00 -7.32 -7.97
CA GLN A 73 -6.55 -8.63 -8.44
C GLN A 73 -5.55 -8.46 -9.56
N GLY A 74 -4.69 -9.46 -9.75
CA GLY A 74 -3.71 -9.51 -10.83
C GLY A 74 -3.18 -10.92 -11.01
N SER A 75 -2.63 -11.20 -12.18
CA SER A 75 -1.91 -12.43 -12.43
C SER A 75 -0.41 -12.16 -12.32
N VAL A 76 0.30 -13.01 -11.58
CA VAL A 76 1.73 -12.83 -11.26
C VAL A 76 2.47 -14.08 -11.69
N PHE A 77 3.42 -13.93 -12.62
CA PHE A 77 4.36 -15.00 -12.95
C PHE A 77 5.61 -14.87 -12.06
N ASP A 78 6.41 -13.82 -12.23
CA ASP A 78 7.60 -13.56 -11.40
C ASP A 78 7.34 -12.41 -10.44
N LYS A 79 7.31 -11.16 -10.95
CA LYS A 79 7.08 -9.96 -10.14
C LYS A 79 6.06 -9.07 -10.81
N GLU A 80 5.00 -8.73 -10.07
CA GLU A 80 3.94 -7.85 -10.54
C GLU A 80 3.40 -6.97 -9.41
N THR A 81 2.62 -5.96 -9.81
CA THR A 81 1.99 -5.04 -8.86
C THR A 81 0.47 -5.07 -8.93
N VAL A 82 -0.17 -5.13 -7.77
CA VAL A 82 -1.63 -5.06 -7.64
C VAL A 82 -2.00 -3.69 -7.10
N THR A 83 -2.83 -2.98 -7.87
CA THR A 83 -3.32 -1.64 -7.49
C THR A 83 -4.62 -1.76 -6.70
N LEU A 84 -4.71 -1.03 -5.58
CA LEU A 84 -5.89 -0.89 -4.75
C LEU A 84 -6.39 0.56 -4.78
N LYS A 85 -7.68 0.77 -5.03
CA LYS A 85 -8.28 2.10 -4.93
C LYS A 85 -9.00 2.24 -3.58
N VAL A 86 -8.44 3.02 -2.67
CA VAL A 86 -9.05 3.23 -1.34
C VAL A 86 -10.08 4.37 -1.44
N PRO A 87 -11.35 4.14 -1.05
CA PRO A 87 -12.37 5.18 -1.11
C PRO A 87 -12.06 6.33 -0.14
N PRO A 88 -12.47 7.57 -0.48
CA PRO A 88 -12.37 8.69 0.45
C PRO A 88 -13.30 8.49 1.66
N GLY A 89 -12.98 9.13 2.79
CA GLY A 89 -13.78 9.06 4.02
C GLY A 89 -13.52 7.85 4.91
N VAL A 90 -12.67 6.91 4.48
CA VAL A 90 -12.22 5.78 5.30
C VAL A 90 -10.91 6.14 6.01
N SER A 91 -10.78 5.80 7.29
CA SER A 91 -9.54 6.00 8.06
C SER A 91 -9.45 5.02 9.24
N GLY A 92 -8.26 4.87 9.79
CA GLY A 92 -7.98 4.01 10.95
C GLY A 92 -7.23 2.73 10.59
N GLN A 93 -7.20 1.76 11.50
CA GLN A 93 -6.54 0.48 11.24
C GLN A 93 -7.35 -0.39 10.26
N ALA A 94 -6.62 -1.13 9.41
CA ALA A 94 -7.17 -2.06 8.46
C ALA A 94 -6.29 -3.31 8.34
N HIS A 95 -6.89 -4.43 7.94
CA HIS A 95 -6.19 -5.64 7.56
C HIS A 95 -6.03 -5.68 6.05
N LEU A 96 -4.79 -5.74 5.59
CA LEU A 96 -4.44 -6.06 4.20
C LEU A 96 -4.34 -7.58 4.11
N LYS A 97 -5.29 -8.20 3.42
CA LYS A 97 -5.34 -9.64 3.19
C LYS A 97 -4.93 -9.95 1.75
N VAL A 98 -4.09 -10.95 1.57
CA VAL A 98 -3.56 -11.36 0.26
C VAL A 98 -3.72 -12.86 0.10
N TRP A 99 -4.24 -13.28 -1.06
CA TRP A 99 -4.36 -14.66 -1.47
C TRP A 99 -3.71 -14.86 -2.83
N GLY A 100 -2.87 -15.88 -2.97
CA GLY A 100 -2.53 -16.46 -4.28
C GLY A 100 -3.36 -17.72 -4.49
N ASN A 101 -4.02 -17.83 -5.65
CA ASN A 101 -4.86 -18.96 -6.05
C ASN A 101 -5.83 -19.41 -4.94
N ARG A 102 -6.96 -18.72 -4.83
CA ARG A 102 -7.93 -18.87 -3.73
C ARG A 102 -8.51 -20.27 -3.63
N TYR A 103 -8.58 -21.02 -4.74
CA TYR A 103 -9.14 -22.35 -4.79
C TYR A 103 -8.04 -23.39 -5.03
N LEU A 104 -8.12 -24.53 -4.34
CA LEU A 104 -7.17 -25.65 -4.50
C LEU A 104 -7.16 -26.27 -5.91
N THR A 105 -8.17 -25.95 -6.72
CA THR A 105 -8.27 -26.35 -8.13
C THR A 105 -7.46 -25.47 -9.08
N ASP A 106 -6.92 -24.35 -8.59
CA ASP A 106 -6.16 -23.40 -9.40
C ASP A 106 -4.69 -23.86 -9.49
N ASP A 107 -4.21 -24.03 -10.72
CA ASP A 107 -2.82 -24.25 -11.06
C ASP A 107 -1.94 -23.05 -10.65
N GLY A 108 -0.87 -23.25 -9.88
CA GLY A 108 0.08 -22.19 -9.47
C GLY A 108 0.40 -22.19 -7.97
N TYR A 109 0.90 -21.08 -7.43
CA TYR A 109 1.30 -20.98 -6.02
C TYR A 109 0.10 -20.60 -5.14
N ILE A 110 -0.21 -21.44 -4.14
CA ILE A 110 -1.32 -21.21 -3.22
C ILE A 110 -0.77 -20.64 -1.91
N PHE A 111 -1.25 -19.46 -1.53
CA PHE A 111 -0.87 -18.83 -0.26
C PHE A 111 -1.95 -17.90 0.27
N HIS A 112 -1.93 -17.67 1.58
CA HIS A 112 -2.78 -16.69 2.24
C HIS A 112 -2.04 -16.04 3.39
N ASN A 113 -2.04 -14.71 3.42
CA ASN A 113 -1.43 -13.95 4.51
C ASN A 113 -2.22 -12.66 4.77
N PHE A 114 -2.02 -12.08 5.94
CA PHE A 114 -2.57 -10.77 6.27
C PHE A 114 -1.63 -9.98 7.18
N THR A 115 -1.67 -8.67 7.01
CA THR A 115 -0.95 -7.74 7.91
C THR A 115 -1.84 -6.55 8.27
N THR A 116 -1.54 -5.92 9.40
CA THR A 116 -2.23 -4.69 9.81
C THR A 116 -1.54 -3.48 9.18
N VAL A 117 -2.32 -2.59 8.59
CA VAL A 117 -1.90 -1.33 7.98
C VAL A 117 -2.79 -0.19 8.47
N THR A 118 -2.34 1.04 8.28
CA THR A 118 -3.12 2.24 8.64
C THR A 118 -3.70 2.87 7.39
N ILE A 119 -4.96 3.29 7.43
CA ILE A 119 -5.59 4.14 6.43
C ILE A 119 -5.60 5.58 6.96
N ASP A 120 -4.89 6.47 6.26
CA ASP A 120 -4.86 7.90 6.54
C ASP A 120 -5.92 8.63 5.71
N SER A 121 -6.70 9.50 6.35
CA SER A 121 -7.67 10.37 5.67
C SER A 121 -7.01 11.51 4.91
N LYS A 122 -5.75 11.85 5.23
CA LYS A 122 -5.00 12.95 4.59
C LYS A 122 -4.46 12.52 3.22
N GLY A 123 -5.30 12.69 2.20
CA GLY A 123 -4.95 12.49 0.79
C GLY A 123 -4.34 13.73 0.12
N SER A 124 -4.21 14.85 0.83
CA SER A 124 -3.78 16.15 0.31
C SER A 124 -3.18 17.02 1.42
N SER A 125 -2.45 18.05 1.01
CA SER A 125 -1.85 19.08 1.87
C SER A 125 -2.26 20.47 1.40
N VAL A 126 -2.50 21.37 2.35
CA VAL A 126 -2.83 22.79 2.08
C VAL A 126 -1.64 23.66 2.43
N PHE A 127 -1.28 24.56 1.52
CA PHE A 127 -0.23 25.54 1.70
C PHE A 127 -0.82 26.94 1.62
N ILE A 128 -0.36 27.81 2.52
CA ILE A 128 -0.80 29.19 2.62
C ILE A 128 0.42 30.07 2.38
N GLN A 129 0.28 31.00 1.44
CA GLN A 129 1.26 32.02 1.16
C GLN A 129 0.60 33.38 1.32
N THR A 130 1.20 34.22 2.15
CA THR A 130 0.81 35.63 2.28
C THR A 130 1.74 36.50 1.43
N ASP A 131 1.30 37.70 1.06
CA ASP A 131 2.16 38.65 0.35
C ASP A 131 3.32 39.16 1.23
N LYS A 132 3.13 39.19 2.56
CA LYS A 132 4.15 39.65 3.53
C LYS A 132 4.07 38.83 4.83
N PRO A 133 5.18 38.76 5.59
CA PRO A 133 5.18 38.12 6.90
C PRO A 133 4.59 39.00 8.02
N VAL A 134 4.58 40.33 7.87
CA VAL A 134 4.11 41.28 8.90
C VAL A 134 3.29 42.41 8.26
N TYR A 135 2.18 42.79 8.92
CA TYR A 135 1.25 43.82 8.45
C TYR A 135 1.09 44.94 9.47
N LYS A 136 0.97 46.18 8.97
CA LYS A 136 0.55 47.32 9.81
C LYS A 136 -0.99 47.36 9.92
N PRO A 137 -1.54 48.01 10.95
CA PRO A 137 -2.98 48.25 11.02
C PRO A 137 -3.52 48.90 9.74
N LYS A 138 -4.71 48.48 9.30
CA LYS A 138 -5.39 48.91 8.07
C LYS A 138 -4.73 48.48 6.75
N GLN A 139 -3.68 47.68 6.79
CA GLN A 139 -3.08 47.12 5.57
C GLN A 139 -3.92 45.96 5.04
N LYS A 140 -4.19 45.95 3.73
CA LYS A 140 -4.85 44.82 3.06
C LYS A 140 -3.90 43.61 3.02
N VAL A 141 -4.41 42.44 3.41
CA VAL A 141 -3.71 41.15 3.35
C VAL A 141 -4.11 40.43 2.07
N LEU A 142 -3.13 39.98 1.29
CA LEU A 142 -3.37 39.12 0.13
C LEU A 142 -2.87 37.70 0.47
N ILE A 143 -3.75 36.71 0.27
CA ILE A 143 -3.48 35.31 0.62
C ILE A 143 -3.71 34.45 -0.61
N ASN A 144 -2.72 33.61 -0.91
CA ASN A 144 -2.83 32.51 -1.85
C ASN A 144 -2.93 31.20 -1.05
N VAL A 145 -3.96 30.41 -1.35
CA VAL A 145 -4.16 29.08 -0.77
C VAL A 145 -4.11 28.06 -1.91
N PHE A 146 -3.26 27.06 -1.78
CA PHE A 146 -3.15 25.99 -2.76
C PHE A 146 -3.17 24.63 -2.07
N THR A 147 -3.99 23.73 -2.59
CA THR A 147 -4.12 22.35 -2.11
C THR A 147 -3.46 21.44 -3.12
N VAL A 148 -2.57 20.57 -2.65
CA VAL A 148 -1.84 19.63 -3.50
C VAL A 148 -1.98 18.21 -2.99
N THR A 149 -1.94 17.25 -3.89
CA THR A 149 -1.77 15.84 -3.58
C THR A 149 -0.31 15.53 -3.21
N PRO A 150 -0.01 14.34 -2.68
CA PRO A 150 1.36 13.96 -2.30
C PRO A 150 2.37 13.93 -3.45
N ASP A 151 1.90 13.81 -4.69
CA ASP A 151 2.69 13.94 -5.92
C ASP A 151 2.79 15.40 -6.42
N LEU A 152 2.48 16.37 -5.55
CA LEU A 152 2.55 17.82 -5.77
C LEU A 152 1.67 18.33 -6.91
N ARG A 153 0.59 17.60 -7.24
CA ARG A 153 -0.39 18.05 -8.23
C ARG A 153 -1.50 18.86 -7.57
N PRO A 154 -1.99 19.95 -8.19
CA PRO A 154 -3.11 20.71 -7.65
C PRO A 154 -4.37 19.85 -7.54
N THR A 155 -5.17 20.07 -6.49
CA THR A 155 -6.47 19.42 -6.31
C THR A 155 -7.58 20.40 -5.94
N ASN A 156 -8.78 20.16 -6.48
CA ASN A 156 -9.95 21.04 -6.30
C ASN A 156 -10.77 20.69 -5.05
N GLN A 157 -10.11 20.32 -3.95
CA GLN A 157 -10.79 20.06 -2.69
C GLN A 157 -11.32 21.36 -2.08
N LYS A 158 -12.50 21.30 -1.46
CA LYS A 158 -13.06 22.45 -0.72
C LYS A 158 -12.21 22.70 0.53
N VAL A 159 -11.83 23.95 0.75
CA VAL A 159 -11.07 24.40 1.91
C VAL A 159 -11.88 25.49 2.60
N GLU A 160 -12.03 25.36 3.92
CA GLU A 160 -12.59 26.39 4.79
C GLU A 160 -11.43 27.12 5.47
N ALA A 161 -11.41 28.45 5.37
CA ALA A 161 -10.35 29.30 5.92
C ALA A 161 -10.96 30.44 6.71
N TYR A 162 -10.40 30.70 7.90
CA TYR A 162 -10.77 31.80 8.78
C TYR A 162 -9.50 32.48 9.30
N ILE A 163 -9.60 33.78 9.58
CA ILE A 163 -8.55 34.57 10.22
C ILE A 163 -9.09 34.94 11.59
N VAL A 164 -8.34 34.62 12.65
CA VAL A 164 -8.68 34.95 14.05
C VAL A 164 -7.91 36.18 14.49
#